data_AF-A0A1E5K5K1-F1
#
_entry.id   AF-A0A1E5K5K1-F1
#
_cell.length_a   1.000
_cell.length_b   1.000
_cell.length_c   1.000
_cell.angle_alpha   90.00
_cell.angle_beta   90.00
_cell.angle_gamma   90.00
#
_symmetry.space_group_name_H-M   'P 1'
#
loop_
_entity.id
_entity.type
_entity.pdbx_description
1 polymer ?
#
loop_
_entity_poly.entity_id
_entity_poly.type
_entity_poly.pdbx_seq_one_letter_code
_entity_poly.pdbx_strand_id
1 'polypeptide(L)'
;MIPYLFVVAAVIAVIGIISAYKKAHNAILEGEGDTAKIQSKFFLHVAIIEALPIILIIIGFVLAEGQSFTMEDIYIPLAIVIGLFIFNAFIVFSQISQVKHLRQSKQIEEHTLNAARGISFIAIALANAVPIISLVFMIMITS
;
A
#
# COMPACT_ATOMS: atom_id res chain seq x y z
N MET A 1 -8.01 -21.95 -4.38
CA MET A 1 -6.61 -21.53 -4.65
C MET A 1 -6.52 -20.19 -5.36
N ILE A 2 -7.32 -19.95 -6.40
CA ILE A 2 -7.34 -18.67 -7.13
C ILE A 2 -7.54 -17.44 -6.24
N PRO A 3 -8.43 -17.44 -5.21
CA PRO A 3 -8.55 -16.29 -4.32
C PRO A 3 -7.25 -15.87 -3.61
N TYR A 4 -6.33 -16.81 -3.40
CA TYR A 4 -5.02 -16.51 -2.79
C TYR A 4 -4.07 -15.79 -3.74
N LEU A 5 -4.32 -15.74 -5.06
CA LEU A 5 -3.56 -14.88 -5.97
C LEU A 5 -3.79 -13.41 -5.64
N PHE A 6 -5.04 -13.02 -5.32
CA PHE A 6 -5.37 -11.67 -4.86
C PHE A 6 -4.74 -11.33 -3.51
N VAL A 7 -4.60 -12.34 -2.63
CA VAL A 7 -3.89 -12.21 -1.35
C VAL A 7 -2.41 -11.94 -1.60
N VAL A 8 -1.75 -12.75 -2.42
CA VAL A 8 -0.31 -12.58 -2.72
C VAL A 8 -0.06 -11.23 -3.38
N ALA A 9 -0.92 -10.80 -4.31
CA ALA A 9 -0.84 -9.47 -4.91
C ALA A 9 -0.90 -8.36 -3.85
N ALA A 10 -1.87 -8.44 -2.93
CA ALA A 10 -2.01 -7.48 -1.84
C ALA A 10 -0.80 -7.47 -0.90
N VAL A 11 -0.26 -8.64 -0.54
CA VAL A 11 0.93 -8.77 0.32
C VAL A 11 2.13 -8.07 -0.33
N ILE A 12 2.41 -8.37 -1.60
CA ILE A 12 3.55 -7.79 -2.32
C ILE A 12 3.43 -6.27 -2.39
N ALA A 13 2.25 -5.77 -2.76
CA ALA A 13 1.98 -4.34 -2.84
C ALA A 13 2.15 -3.65 -1.48
N VAL A 14 1.51 -4.17 -0.43
CA VAL A 14 1.54 -3.56 0.92
C VAL A 14 2.96 -3.56 1.48
N ILE A 15 3.66 -4.70 1.49
CA ILE A 15 5.00 -4.78 2.07
C ILE A 15 5.99 -3.95 1.25
N GLY A 16 5.94 -4.07 -0.08
CA GLY A 16 6.82 -3.34 -0.98
C GLY A 16 6.65 -1.82 -0.85
N ILE A 17 5.41 -1.33 -0.94
CA ILE A 17 5.13 0.11 -0.90
C ILE A 17 5.43 0.68 0.48
N ILE A 18 5.14 -0.03 1.58
CA ILE A 18 5.52 0.42 2.94
C ILE A 18 7.04 0.56 3.05
N SER A 19 7.81 -0.38 2.49
CA SER A 19 9.28 -0.31 2.50
C SER A 19 9.80 0.90 1.73
N ALA A 20 9.29 1.14 0.52
CA ALA A 20 9.64 2.31 -0.28
C ALA A 20 9.22 3.62 0.42
N TYR A 21 8.04 3.64 1.01
CA TYR A 21 7.52 4.77 1.77
C TYR A 21 8.40 5.10 2.97
N LYS A 22 8.76 4.12 3.81
CA LYS A 22 9.63 4.34 4.98
C LYS A 22 10.95 4.99 4.60
N LYS A 23 11.57 4.50 3.52
CA LYS A 23 12.83 5.09 3.00
C LYS A 23 12.63 6.53 2.57
N ALA A 24 11.60 6.80 1.78
CA ALA A 24 11.32 8.16 1.29
C ALA A 24 10.91 9.12 2.42
N HIS A 25 10.10 8.66 3.37
CA HIS A 25 9.66 9.45 4.52
C HIS A 25 10.82 9.83 5.44
N ASN A 26 11.70 8.87 5.75
CA ASN A 26 12.88 9.14 6.56
C ASN A 26 13.87 10.07 5.85
N ALA A 27 14.13 9.85 4.55
CA ALA A 27 14.98 10.74 3.76
C ALA A 27 14.47 12.19 3.76
N ILE A 28 13.14 12.39 3.69
CA ILE A 28 12.55 13.73 3.84
C ILE A 28 12.81 14.29 5.24
N LEU A 29 12.52 13.53 6.29
CA LEU A 29 12.69 13.98 7.68
C LEU A 29 14.15 14.29 8.06
N GLU A 30 15.09 13.56 7.48
CA GLU A 30 16.54 13.74 7.67
C GLU A 30 17.12 14.84 6.79
N GLY A 31 16.31 15.43 5.88
CA GLY A 31 16.76 16.49 4.97
C GLY A 31 17.69 16.01 3.86
N GLU A 32 17.58 14.74 3.47
CA GLU A 32 18.45 14.11 2.46
C GLU A 32 18.10 14.55 1.04
N GLY A 33 18.46 15.79 0.70
CA GLY A 33 18.33 16.33 -0.65
C GLY A 33 16.93 16.85 -0.98
N ASP A 34 16.63 16.90 -2.27
CA ASP A 34 15.43 17.54 -2.81
C ASP A 34 14.18 16.65 -2.64
N THR A 35 13.18 17.16 -1.94
CA THR A 35 11.89 16.49 -1.69
C THR A 35 11.18 16.07 -2.98
N ALA A 36 11.27 16.86 -4.05
CA ALA A 36 10.67 16.51 -5.34
C ALA A 36 11.36 15.28 -5.95
N LYS A 37 12.69 15.19 -5.83
CA LYS A 37 13.46 14.03 -6.30
C LYS A 37 13.17 12.79 -5.46
N ILE A 38 13.01 12.93 -4.15
CA ILE A 38 12.63 11.81 -3.27
C ILE A 38 11.24 11.29 -3.66
N GLN A 39 10.25 12.17 -3.85
CA GLN A 39 8.91 11.79 -4.27
C GLN A 39 8.92 11.08 -5.64
N SER A 40 9.65 11.63 -6.62
CA SER A 40 9.79 11.00 -7.94
C SER A 40 10.40 9.60 -7.85
N LYS A 41 11.46 9.42 -7.05
CA LYS A 41 12.04 8.09 -6.78
C LYS A 41 11.05 7.16 -6.10
N PHE A 42 10.27 7.65 -5.14
CA PHE A 42 9.23 6.86 -4.47
C PHE A 42 8.19 6.35 -5.48
N PHE A 43 7.65 7.22 -6.34
CA PHE A 43 6.71 6.80 -7.40
C PHE A 43 7.30 5.76 -8.34
N LEU A 44 8.56 5.92 -8.76
CA LEU A 44 9.23 4.93 -9.60
C LEU A 44 9.35 3.57 -8.90
N HIS A 45 9.71 3.56 -7.62
CA HIS A 45 9.77 2.31 -6.85
C HIS A 45 8.40 1.66 -6.72
N VAL A 46 7.34 2.46 -6.44
CA VAL A 46 5.97 1.95 -6.38
C VAL A 46 5.57 1.31 -7.70
N ALA A 47 5.80 1.98 -8.84
CA ALA A 47 5.45 1.44 -10.15
C ALA A 47 6.14 0.09 -10.44
N ILE A 48 7.42 -0.05 -10.05
CA ILE A 48 8.17 -1.31 -10.19
C ILE A 48 7.57 -2.39 -9.28
N ILE A 49 7.23 -2.03 -8.03
CA ILE A 49 6.64 -2.95 -7.05
C ILE A 49 5.26 -3.42 -7.50
N GLU A 50 4.43 -2.53 -8.05
CA GLU A 50 3.05 -2.80 -8.45
C GLU A 50 2.93 -3.60 -9.75
N ALA A 51 3.96 -3.62 -10.60
CA ALA A 51 3.93 -4.37 -11.86
C ALA A 51 3.55 -5.85 -11.64
N LEU A 52 4.15 -6.50 -10.63
CA LEU A 52 3.87 -7.89 -10.30
C LEU A 52 2.47 -8.10 -9.70
N PRO A 53 2.03 -7.35 -8.66
CA PRO A 53 0.65 -7.37 -8.18
C PRO A 53 -0.39 -7.19 -9.29
N ILE A 54 -0.23 -6.23 -10.20
CA ILE A 54 -1.19 -6.01 -11.30
C ILE A 54 -1.30 -7.26 -12.18
N ILE A 55 -0.17 -7.88 -12.54
CA ILE A 55 -0.16 -9.13 -13.31
C ILE A 55 -0.90 -10.24 -12.55
N LEU A 56 -0.65 -10.39 -11.25
CA LEU A 56 -1.32 -11.40 -10.42
C LEU A 56 -2.82 -11.17 -10.31
N ILE A 57 -3.26 -9.91 -10.17
CA ILE A 57 -4.68 -9.54 -10.17
C ILE A 57 -5.34 -9.96 -11.49
N ILE A 58 -4.73 -9.63 -12.62
CA ILE A 58 -5.26 -9.96 -13.95
C ILE A 58 -5.34 -11.48 -14.14
N ILE A 59 -4.27 -12.21 -13.82
CA ILE A 59 -4.25 -13.67 -13.91
C ILE A 59 -5.31 -14.28 -12.99
N GLY A 60 -5.43 -13.80 -11.75
CA GLY A 60 -6.43 -14.28 -10.80
C GLY A 60 -7.85 -14.10 -11.31
N PHE A 61 -8.14 -12.94 -11.92
CA PHE A 61 -9.44 -12.66 -12.50
C PHE A 61 -9.75 -13.55 -13.72
N VAL A 62 -8.80 -13.69 -14.65
CA VAL A 62 -8.97 -14.54 -15.83
C VAL A 62 -9.14 -16.02 -15.46
N LEU A 63 -8.37 -16.52 -14.48
CA LEU A 63 -8.51 -17.91 -14.03
C LEU A 63 -9.80 -18.19 -13.25
N ALA A 64 -10.38 -17.15 -12.65
CA ALA A 64 -11.68 -17.25 -11.99
C ALA A 64 -12.85 -17.29 -12.98
N GLU A 65 -12.64 -16.90 -14.24
CA GLU A 65 -13.68 -16.94 -15.28
C GLU A 65 -14.17 -18.38 -15.48
N GLY A 66 -15.49 -18.58 -15.38
CA GLY A 66 -16.12 -19.90 -15.50
C GLY A 66 -16.01 -20.79 -14.27
N GLN A 67 -15.46 -20.29 -13.15
CA GLN A 67 -15.51 -20.96 -11.85
C GLN A 67 -16.50 -20.24 -10.93
N SER A 68 -17.31 -21.02 -10.19
CA SER A 68 -18.17 -20.50 -9.14
C SER A 68 -17.48 -20.72 -7.79
N PHE A 69 -17.21 -19.63 -7.07
CA PHE A 69 -16.68 -19.70 -5.71
C PHE A 69 -17.80 -19.44 -4.72
N THR A 70 -17.82 -20.22 -3.64
CA THR A 70 -18.71 -19.98 -2.52
C THR A 70 -18.08 -18.99 -1.53
N MET A 71 -18.88 -18.45 -0.62
CA MET A 71 -18.38 -17.62 0.48
C MET A 71 -17.33 -18.33 1.34
N GLU A 72 -17.44 -19.65 1.51
CA GLU A 72 -16.47 -20.44 2.28
C GLU A 72 -15.09 -20.46 1.62
N ASP A 73 -15.04 -20.42 0.28
CA ASP A 73 -13.79 -20.42 -0.49
C ASP A 73 -13.01 -19.10 -0.40
N ILE A 74 -13.74 -17.99 -0.21
CA ILE A 74 -13.15 -16.64 -0.18
C ILE A 74 -13.00 -16.07 1.23
N TYR A 75 -13.67 -16.63 2.25
CA TYR A 75 -13.71 -16.05 3.59
C TYR A 75 -12.30 -15.80 4.18
N ILE A 76 -11.42 -16.82 4.13
CA ILE A 76 -10.04 -16.69 4.64
C ILE A 76 -9.23 -15.69 3.79
N PRO A 77 -9.16 -15.82 2.45
CA PRO A 77 -8.51 -14.82 1.59
C PRO A 77 -8.97 -13.37 1.84
N LEU A 78 -10.28 -13.17 1.94
CA LEU A 78 -10.89 -11.87 2.19
C LEU A 78 -10.44 -11.29 3.53
N ALA A 79 -10.47 -12.10 4.60
CA ALA A 79 -10.03 -11.69 5.93
C ALA A 79 -8.55 -11.28 5.94
N ILE A 80 -7.68 -11.99 5.20
CA ILE A 80 -6.26 -11.63 5.08
C ILE A 80 -6.10 -10.27 4.40
N VAL A 81 -6.79 -10.03 3.27
CA VAL A 81 -6.68 -8.76 2.54
C VAL A 81 -7.23 -7.59 3.36
N ILE A 82 -8.33 -7.78 4.09
CA ILE A 82 -8.86 -6.78 5.03
C ILE A 82 -7.83 -6.50 6.13
N GLY A 83 -7.23 -7.55 6.70
CA GLY A 83 -6.16 -7.42 7.69
C GLY A 83 -4.98 -6.60 7.17
N LEU A 84 -4.54 -6.84 5.94
CA LEU A 84 -3.47 -6.09 5.28
C LEU A 84 -3.83 -4.63 5.04
N PHE A 85 -5.06 -4.36 4.59
CA PHE A 85 -5.58 -3.01 4.40
C PHE A 85 -5.54 -2.20 5.71
N ILE A 86 -6.06 -2.78 6.80
CA ILE A 86 -6.06 -2.14 8.13
C ILE A 86 -4.62 -1.97 8.65
N PHE A 87 -3.79 -3.00 8.51
CA PHE A 87 -2.40 -3.00 8.95
C PHE A 87 -1.58 -1.90 8.25
N ASN A 88 -1.75 -1.76 6.94
CA ASN A 88 -1.10 -0.71 6.16
C ASN A 88 -1.52 0.69 6.64
N ALA A 89 -2.83 0.92 6.79
CA ALA A 89 -3.34 2.18 7.33
C ALA A 89 -2.71 2.48 8.70
N PHE A 90 -2.67 1.49 9.61
CA PHE A 90 -2.08 1.63 10.94
C PHE A 90 -0.59 2.05 10.88
N ILE A 91 0.21 1.42 10.02
CA ILE A 91 1.63 1.75 9.87
C ILE A 91 1.82 3.20 9.40
N VAL A 92 1.07 3.64 8.39
CA VAL A 92 1.25 4.99 7.87
C VAL A 92 0.72 6.04 8.86
N PHE A 93 -0.41 5.77 9.52
CA PHE A 93 -0.92 6.65 10.58
C PHE A 93 0.06 6.79 11.75
N SER A 94 0.73 5.70 12.14
CA SER A 94 1.79 5.75 13.15
C SER A 94 2.91 6.72 12.74
N GLN A 95 3.34 6.71 11.48
CA GLN A 95 4.38 7.63 10.99
C GLN A 95 3.90 9.09 10.88
N ILE A 96 2.65 9.32 10.46
CA ILE A 96 2.04 10.67 10.50
C ILE A 96 2.02 11.21 11.93
N SER A 97 1.76 10.36 12.94
CA SER A 97 1.82 10.77 14.34
C SER A 97 3.23 11.17 14.77
N GLN A 98 4.29 10.52 14.25
CA GLN A 98 5.67 10.92 14.52
C GLN A 98 5.97 12.34 14.01
N VAL A 99 5.50 12.68 12.81
CA VAL A 99 5.60 14.04 12.25
C VAL A 99 4.97 15.09 13.19
N LYS A 100 3.83 14.74 13.83
CA LYS A 100 3.16 15.63 14.80
C LYS A 100 4.02 15.90 16.04
N HIS A 101 4.72 14.88 16.56
CA HIS A 101 5.63 15.04 17.71
C HIS A 101 6.85 15.88 17.34
N LEU A 102 7.45 15.64 16.16
CA LEU A 102 8.59 16.42 15.68
C LEU A 102 8.23 17.91 15.50
N ARG A 103 7.02 18.21 15.01
CA ARG A 103 6.50 19.59 14.92
C ARG A 103 6.47 20.29 16.28
N GLN A 104 6.06 19.60 17.33
CA GLN A 104 5.98 20.18 18.69
C GLN A 104 7.37 20.49 19.26
N SER A 105 8.38 19.70 18.90
CA SER A 105 9.76 19.91 19.33
C SER A 105 10.49 21.08 18.64
N LYS A 106 9.91 21.66 17.58
CA LYS A 106 10.53 22.67 16.69
C LYS A 106 11.90 22.28 16.12
N GLN A 107 12.23 20.98 16.08
CA GLN A 107 13.52 20.49 15.60
C GLN A 107 13.65 20.47 14.07
N ILE A 108 12.54 20.56 13.34
CA ILE A 108 12.50 20.41 11.87
C ILE A 108 11.68 21.56 11.27
N GLU A 109 12.13 22.05 10.12
CA GLU A 109 11.43 23.08 9.35
C GLU A 109 10.01 22.64 8.94
N GLU A 110 9.07 23.58 8.95
CA GLU A 110 7.67 23.31 8.66
C GLU A 110 7.43 22.80 7.23
N HIS A 111 8.23 23.28 6.27
CA HIS A 111 8.18 22.81 4.88
C HIS A 111 8.49 21.31 4.78
N THR A 112 9.52 20.83 5.48
CA THR A 112 9.92 19.42 5.52
C THR A 112 8.84 18.54 6.16
N LEU A 113 8.23 19.01 7.24
CA LEU A 113 7.13 18.31 7.90
C LEU A 113 5.89 18.20 6.99
N ASN A 114 5.58 19.26 6.24
CA ASN A 114 4.48 19.24 5.27
C ASN A 114 4.76 18.26 4.12
N ALA A 115 6.00 18.21 3.62
CA ALA A 115 6.40 17.25 2.61
C ALA A 115 6.30 15.79 3.11
N ALA A 116 6.76 15.51 4.33
CA ALA A 116 6.67 14.19 4.97
C ALA A 116 5.20 13.75 5.16
N ARG A 117 4.33 14.68 5.56
CA ARG A 117 2.89 14.41 5.65
C ARG A 117 2.26 14.17 4.27
N GLY A 118 2.64 14.95 3.26
CA GLY A 118 2.18 14.78 1.89
C GLY A 118 2.50 13.40 1.32
N ILE A 119 3.76 12.95 1.44
CA ILE A 119 4.14 11.62 0.96
C ILE A 119 3.43 10.50 1.74
N SER A 120 3.10 10.72 3.02
CA SER A 120 2.35 9.75 3.82
C SER A 120 0.93 9.55 3.29
N PHE A 121 0.22 10.62 2.91
CA PHE A 121 -1.11 10.48 2.30
C PHE A 121 -1.06 9.78 0.95
N ILE A 122 -0.05 10.09 0.12
CA ILE A 122 0.18 9.41 -1.15
C ILE A 122 0.45 7.92 -0.91
N ALA A 123 1.29 7.58 0.07
CA ALA A 123 1.59 6.20 0.41
C ALA A 123 0.36 5.42 0.89
N ILE A 124 -0.54 6.04 1.67
CA ILE A 124 -1.82 5.40 2.06
C ILE A 124 -2.64 5.04 0.82
N ALA A 125 -2.76 5.97 -0.13
CA ALA A 125 -3.54 5.74 -1.34
C ALA A 125 -2.94 4.62 -2.19
N LEU A 126 -1.63 4.67 -2.46
CA LEU A 126 -0.94 3.68 -3.29
C LEU A 126 -0.91 2.30 -2.63
N ALA A 127 -0.51 2.20 -1.36
CA ALA A 127 -0.39 0.92 -0.67
C ALA A 127 -1.74 0.21 -0.46
N ASN A 128 -2.86 0.94 -0.50
CA ASN A 128 -4.20 0.35 -0.40
C ASN A 128 -4.89 0.10 -1.74
N ALA A 129 -4.36 0.61 -2.85
CA ALA A 129 -4.97 0.44 -4.17
C ALA A 129 -5.15 -1.04 -4.53
N VAL A 130 -4.07 -1.83 -4.45
CA VAL A 130 -4.10 -3.28 -4.73
C VAL A 130 -5.01 -4.04 -3.76
N PRO A 131 -4.92 -3.88 -2.42
CA PRO A 131 -5.88 -4.48 -1.50
C PRO A 131 -7.34 -4.18 -1.85
N ILE A 132 -7.69 -2.93 -2.18
CA ILE A 132 -9.07 -2.58 -2.56
C ILE A 132 -9.49 -3.33 -3.82
N ILE A 133 -8.64 -3.37 -4.86
CA ILE A 133 -8.93 -4.10 -6.10
C ILE A 133 -9.11 -5.60 -5.83
N SER A 134 -8.23 -6.19 -5.00
CA SER A 134 -8.35 -7.58 -4.56
C SER A 134 -9.69 -7.88 -3.89
N LEU A 135 -10.15 -7.00 -2.99
CA LEU A 135 -11.45 -7.16 -2.32
C LEU A 135 -12.60 -7.12 -3.32
N VAL A 136 -12.61 -6.14 -4.22
CA VAL A 136 -13.64 -5.99 -5.24
C VAL A 136 -13.72 -7.25 -6.11
N PHE A 137 -12.59 -7.74 -6.61
CA PHE A 137 -12.58 -8.93 -7.46
C PHE A 137 -12.98 -10.21 -6.73
N MET A 138 -12.54 -10.41 -5.48
CA MET A 138 -13.00 -11.56 -4.69
C MET A 138 -14.52 -11.54 -4.49
N ILE A 139 -15.10 -10.38 -4.23
CA ILE A 139 -16.57 -10.24 -4.10
C ILE A 139 -17.25 -10.53 -5.44
N MET A 140 -16.71 -10.05 -6.57
CA MET A 140 -17.32 -10.25 -7.89
C MET A 140 -17.34 -11.70 -8.35
N ILE A 141 -16.33 -12.49 -8.01
CA ILE A 141 -16.24 -13.91 -8.43
C ILE A 141 -17.00 -14.87 -7.50
N THR A 142 -17.65 -14.34 -6.47
CA THR A 142 -18.42 -15.12 -5.51
C THR A 142 -19.91 -15.09 -5.89
N SER A 143 -20.55 -16.25 -5.90
CA SER A 143 -21.95 -16.44 -6.30
C SER A 143 -22.71 -17.30 -5.30
#